data_AF-F6DUW5-F1
#
_entry.id   AF-F6DUW5-F1
#
_cell.length_a   1.000
_cell.length_b   1.000
_cell.length_c   1.000
_cell.angle_alpha   90.00
_cell.angle_beta   90.00
_cell.angle_gamma   90.00
#
_symmetry.space_group_name_H-M   'P 1'
#
loop_
_entity.id
_entity.type
_entity.pdbx_description
1 polymer ?
#
loop_
_entity_poly.entity_id
_entity_poly.type
_entity_poly.pdbx_seq_one_letter_code
_entity_poly.pdbx_strand_id
1 'polypeptide(L)'
;MKKIVVCGRNDGGKSTILGELYKGLKNRNFHPLAIGSGVQDEKPYLHKGIDPSYLTIAVPEPGRDIVSDIERVIRNAVNQIKEKNKLIENARKALDELNKVRSVLELGNLSQKDIPGTAVLPDVVLIEAVGINDGYKAQECRKMADVLVTIIPAGLKSEIIMEPGNYLLDESDIMVVTKIDETPRDVTSNTLKLLQRIYRTKPIIPVVATKGVHMNLVLDEVISGLTNPAIIFDPIFPEPRDVNKIN
;
A
#
# COMPACT_ATOMS: atom_id res chain seq x y z
N MET A 1 -0.67 -3.98 12.18
CA MET A 1 -0.70 -4.25 10.73
C MET A 1 0.10 -3.17 10.07
N LYS A 2 1.05 -3.52 9.21
CA LYS A 2 1.89 -2.54 8.53
C LYS A 2 1.11 -1.86 7.40
N LYS A 3 1.32 -0.57 7.16
CA LYS A 3 0.60 0.22 6.16
C LYS A 3 1.58 0.73 5.10
N ILE A 4 1.41 0.25 3.88
CA ILE A 4 2.08 0.80 2.69
C ILE A 4 1.09 1.72 2.02
N VAL A 5 1.46 2.99 1.86
CA VAL A 5 0.63 3.97 1.15
C VAL A 5 1.26 4.25 -0.20
N VAL A 6 0.45 4.13 -1.24
CA VAL A 6 0.82 4.39 -2.63
C VAL A 6 0.09 5.65 -3.08
N CYS A 7 0.84 6.73 -3.29
CA CYS A 7 0.30 8.03 -3.66
C CYS A 7 0.87 8.53 -4.99
N GLY A 8 0.23 9.53 -5.59
CA GLY A 8 0.78 10.30 -6.71
C GLY A 8 -0.07 10.28 -7.97
N ARG A 9 0.48 10.81 -9.06
CA ARG A 9 -0.18 10.86 -10.37
C ARG A 9 -0.05 9.48 -11.03
N ASN A 10 -0.99 8.61 -10.68
CA ASN A 10 -1.19 7.38 -11.41
C ASN A 10 -1.72 7.73 -12.81
N ASP A 11 -1.26 6.98 -13.80
CA ASP A 11 -1.67 7.16 -15.18
C ASP A 11 -3.19 6.94 -15.26
N GLY A 12 -3.91 7.88 -15.89
CA GLY A 12 -5.37 7.83 -16.00
C GLY A 12 -5.84 6.42 -16.35
N GLY A 13 -6.59 5.81 -15.43
CA GLY A 13 -7.36 4.60 -15.68
C GLY A 13 -7.08 3.37 -14.82
N LYS A 14 -5.85 3.08 -14.35
CA LYS A 14 -5.54 1.75 -13.76
C LYS A 14 -4.44 1.72 -12.69
N SER A 15 -4.78 1.16 -11.54
CA SER A 15 -3.90 0.86 -10.40
C SER A 15 -2.92 -0.30 -10.62
N THR A 16 -2.04 -0.19 -11.63
CA THR A 16 -1.12 -1.30 -11.98
C THR A 16 -0.01 -1.51 -10.95
N ILE A 17 0.51 -0.43 -10.34
CA ILE A 17 1.55 -0.51 -9.30
C ILE A 17 1.05 -1.23 -8.05
N LEU A 18 -0.14 -0.87 -7.56
CA LEU A 18 -0.72 -1.53 -6.39
C LEU A 18 -0.96 -3.01 -6.66
N GLY A 19 -1.45 -3.37 -7.86
CA GLY A 19 -1.66 -4.76 -8.25
C GLY A 19 -0.37 -5.58 -8.25
N GLU A 20 0.71 -5.04 -8.82
CA GLU A 20 2.02 -5.70 -8.82
C GLU A 20 2.64 -5.81 -7.42
N LEU A 21 2.49 -4.79 -6.57
CA LEU A 21 2.91 -4.86 -5.17
C LEU A 21 2.09 -5.89 -4.39
N TYR A 22 0.77 -5.94 -4.58
CA TYR A 22 -0.10 -6.92 -3.94
C TYR A 22 0.31 -8.35 -4.29
N LYS A 23 0.55 -8.62 -5.58
CA LYS A 23 1.04 -9.90 -6.08
C LYS A 23 2.41 -10.23 -5.51
N GLY A 24 3.32 -9.27 -5.52
CA GLY A 24 4.67 -9.39 -4.98
C GLY A 24 4.67 -9.78 -3.50
N LEU A 25 3.86 -9.09 -2.69
CA LEU A 25 3.70 -9.37 -1.26
C LEU A 25 3.14 -10.77 -1.01
N LYS A 26 2.09 -11.18 -1.74
CA LYS A 26 1.57 -12.57 -1.65
C LYS A 26 2.65 -13.60 -1.97
N ASN A 27 3.45 -13.38 -3.01
CA ASN A 27 4.54 -14.28 -3.38
C ASN A 27 5.69 -14.32 -2.35
N ARG A 28 5.74 -13.32 -1.46
CA ARG A 28 6.68 -13.24 -0.34
C ARG A 28 6.05 -13.66 1.00
N ASN A 29 4.92 -14.38 0.95
CA ASN A 29 4.17 -14.88 2.11
C ASN A 29 3.55 -13.82 3.04
N PHE A 30 3.38 -12.59 2.55
CA PHE A 30 2.53 -11.60 3.22
C PHE A 30 1.05 -11.83 2.86
N HIS A 31 0.18 -11.32 3.72
CA HIS A 31 -1.28 -11.35 3.56
C HIS A 31 -1.80 -9.91 3.37
N PRO A 32 -1.65 -9.33 2.17
CA PRO A 32 -2.04 -7.94 1.94
C PRO A 32 -3.56 -7.76 1.90
N LEU A 33 -4.03 -6.70 2.55
CA LEU A 33 -5.36 -6.11 2.38
C LEU A 33 -5.21 -4.84 1.51
N ALA A 34 -5.90 -4.78 0.38
CA ALA A 34 -5.84 -3.61 -0.50
C ALA A 34 -7.04 -2.67 -0.24
N ILE A 35 -6.79 -1.37 -0.25
CA ILE A 35 -7.78 -0.32 -0.08
C ILE A 35 -7.52 0.74 -1.14
N GLY A 36 -8.55 1.26 -1.78
CA GLY A 36 -8.38 2.40 -2.68
C GLY A 36 -9.66 3.20 -2.87
N SER A 37 -9.54 4.37 -3.47
CA SER A 37 -10.67 5.29 -3.68
C SER A 37 -11.57 4.81 -4.83
N GLY A 38 -12.86 4.68 -4.56
CA GLY A 38 -13.87 4.18 -5.48
C GLY A 38 -14.40 5.21 -6.48
N VAL A 39 -13.52 5.83 -7.29
CA VAL A 39 -13.98 6.47 -8.54
C VAL A 39 -14.53 5.32 -9.41
N GLN A 40 -15.85 5.29 -9.59
CA GLN A 40 -16.63 4.12 -10.01
C GLN A 40 -16.26 3.51 -11.37
N ASP A 41 -15.47 4.21 -12.19
CA ASP A 41 -15.03 3.73 -13.52
C ASP A 41 -13.58 3.19 -13.56
N GLU A 42 -12.86 3.22 -12.44
CA GLU A 42 -11.48 2.72 -12.33
C GLU A 42 -11.41 1.59 -11.28
N LYS A 43 -12.03 0.44 -11.57
CA LYS A 43 -11.67 -0.78 -10.83
C LYS A 43 -10.16 -1.01 -11.02
N PRO A 44 -9.39 -1.26 -9.95
CA PRO A 44 -7.98 -1.63 -10.09
C PRO A 44 -7.88 -2.77 -11.10
N TYR A 45 -7.01 -2.62 -12.10
CA TYR A 45 -6.73 -3.71 -13.01
C TYR A 45 -5.88 -4.74 -12.26
N LEU A 46 -6.55 -5.56 -11.48
CA LEU A 46 -5.93 -6.69 -10.82
C LEU A 46 -5.76 -7.72 -11.92
N HIS A 47 -4.50 -8.05 -12.22
CA HIS A 47 -4.17 -9.05 -13.21
C HIS A 47 -5.02 -10.31 -12.99
N LYS A 48 -5.57 -10.86 -14.09
CA LYS A 48 -6.35 -12.11 -14.09
C LYS A 48 -5.70 -13.15 -13.17
N GLY A 49 -6.45 -13.66 -12.21
CA GLY A 49 -6.02 -14.76 -11.33
C GLY A 49 -5.71 -14.38 -9.88
N ILE A 50 -5.82 -13.10 -9.50
CA ILE A 50 -5.74 -12.68 -8.09
C ILE A 50 -7.13 -12.20 -7.68
N ASP A 51 -7.78 -12.93 -6.76
CA ASP A 51 -8.98 -12.46 -6.07
C ASP A 51 -8.51 -11.57 -4.90
N PRO A 52 -8.52 -10.25 -5.04
CA PRO A 52 -7.94 -9.36 -4.06
C PRO A 52 -9.01 -8.99 -3.04
N SER A 53 -8.64 -8.98 -1.77
CA SER A 53 -9.42 -8.26 -0.76
C SER A 53 -9.21 -6.76 -1.01
N TYR A 54 -9.91 -6.22 -2.01
CA TYR A 54 -9.89 -4.81 -2.38
C TYR A 54 -11.14 -4.13 -1.82
N LEU A 55 -10.94 -3.18 -0.92
CA LEU A 55 -12.01 -2.42 -0.29
C LEU A 55 -12.02 -1.02 -0.89
N THR A 56 -13.20 -0.58 -1.33
CA THR A 56 -13.39 0.77 -1.85
C THR A 56 -13.82 1.72 -0.73
N ILE A 57 -13.20 2.89 -0.68
CA ILE A 57 -13.68 4.04 0.09
C ILE A 57 -14.25 5.08 -0.87
N ALA A 58 -15.34 5.75 -0.47
CA ALA A 58 -15.83 6.89 -1.24
C ALA A 58 -14.76 7.98 -1.29
N VAL A 59 -14.65 8.69 -2.42
CA VAL A 59 -13.79 9.89 -2.48
C VAL A 59 -14.40 10.92 -1.51
N PRO A 60 -13.70 11.30 -0.43
CA PRO A 60 -14.24 12.29 0.50
C PRO A 60 -14.21 13.68 -0.13
N GLU A 61 -15.13 14.55 0.31
CA GLU A 61 -15.07 15.98 -0.02
C GLU A 61 -13.69 16.59 0.34
N PRO A 62 -13.25 17.63 -0.38
CA PRO A 62 -12.05 18.39 -0.01
C PRO A 62 -12.08 18.81 1.46
N GLY A 63 -10.97 18.65 2.18
CA GLY A 63 -10.86 19.01 3.60
C GLY A 63 -11.41 17.99 4.61
N ARG A 64 -12.07 16.90 4.19
CA ARG A 64 -12.47 15.82 5.12
C ARG A 64 -11.36 14.79 5.35
N ASP A 65 -11.18 14.34 6.58
CA ASP A 65 -10.23 13.29 6.93
C ASP A 65 -10.58 11.95 6.26
N ILE A 66 -9.63 11.35 5.55
CA ILE A 66 -9.76 10.03 4.91
C ILE A 66 -9.15 8.91 5.78
N VAL A 67 -8.29 9.28 6.75
CA VAL A 67 -7.57 8.33 7.60
C VAL A 67 -8.55 7.55 8.47
N SER A 68 -9.46 8.25 9.15
CA SER A 68 -10.49 7.61 9.98
C SER A 68 -11.38 6.64 9.20
N ASP A 69 -11.73 6.97 7.96
CA ASP A 69 -12.51 6.09 7.09
C ASP A 69 -11.71 4.85 6.64
N ILE A 70 -10.45 5.04 6.24
CA ILE A 70 -9.54 3.92 5.93
C ILE A 70 -9.41 2.99 7.14
N GLU A 71 -9.18 3.54 8.32
CA GLU A 71 -9.05 2.74 9.55
C GLU A 71 -10.34 2.00 9.91
N ARG A 72 -11.49 2.65 9.74
CA ARG A 72 -12.80 2.02 9.94
C ARG A 72 -12.98 0.85 8.98
N VAL A 73 -12.63 1.01 7.71
CA VAL A 73 -12.72 -0.05 6.69
C VAL A 73 -11.76 -1.21 7.01
N ILE A 74 -10.51 -0.93 7.42
CA ILE A 74 -9.56 -1.95 7.88
C ILE A 74 -10.15 -2.74 9.06
N ARG A 75 -10.64 -2.05 10.09
CA ARG A 75 -11.22 -2.69 11.29
C ARG A 75 -12.41 -3.58 10.93
N ASN A 76 -13.32 -3.07 10.08
CA ASN A 76 -14.51 -3.82 9.67
C ASN A 76 -14.13 -5.10 8.91
N ALA A 77 -13.18 -5.02 7.97
CA ALA A 77 -12.74 -6.19 7.22
C ALA A 77 -12.07 -7.23 8.12
N VAL A 78 -11.21 -6.80 9.05
CA VAL A 78 -10.59 -7.69 10.04
C VAL A 78 -11.65 -8.36 10.92
N ASN A 79 -12.65 -7.63 11.37
CA ASN A 79 -13.73 -8.16 12.20
C ASN A 79 -14.56 -9.21 11.44
N GLN A 80 -14.91 -8.94 10.18
CA GLN A 80 -15.60 -9.92 9.34
C GLN A 80 -14.80 -11.22 9.18
N ILE A 81 -13.48 -11.14 9.00
CA ILE A 81 -12.62 -12.34 8.93
C ILE A 81 -12.65 -13.09 10.27
N LYS A 82 -12.53 -12.38 11.40
CA LYS A 82 -12.57 -13.00 12.74
C LYS A 82 -13.91 -13.68 13.01
N GLU A 83 -15.02 -13.04 12.68
CA GLU A 83 -16.36 -13.61 12.83
C GLU A 83 -16.54 -14.86 11.98
N LYS A 84 -16.14 -14.81 10.70
CA LYS A 84 -16.15 -15.99 9.82
C LYS A 84 -15.31 -17.13 10.39
N ASN A 85 -14.11 -16.84 10.88
CA ASN A 85 -13.24 -17.84 11.49
C ASN A 85 -13.85 -18.45 12.75
N LYS A 86 -14.51 -17.64 13.60
CA LYS A 86 -15.23 -18.12 14.79
C LYS A 86 -16.37 -19.07 14.42
N LEU A 87 -17.13 -18.76 13.36
CA LEU A 87 -18.18 -19.65 12.86
C LEU A 87 -17.62 -20.98 12.35
N ILE A 88 -16.49 -20.94 11.63
CA ILE A 88 -15.79 -22.14 11.15
C ILE A 88 -15.31 -23.00 12.33
N GLU A 89 -14.70 -22.38 13.34
CA GLU A 89 -14.23 -23.08 14.54
C GLU A 89 -15.40 -23.74 15.30
N ASN A 90 -16.51 -23.02 15.46
CA ASN A 90 -17.72 -23.56 16.07
C ASN A 90 -18.31 -24.74 15.28
N ALA A 91 -18.31 -24.66 13.94
CA ALA A 91 -18.75 -25.75 13.08
C ALA A 91 -17.87 -27.00 13.24
N ARG A 92 -16.54 -26.83 13.34
CA ARG A 92 -15.61 -27.94 13.60
C ARG A 92 -15.86 -28.58 14.96
N LYS A 93 -15.99 -27.77 16.01
CA LYS A 93 -16.31 -28.27 17.36
C LYS A 93 -17.64 -29.04 17.39
N ALA A 94 -18.68 -28.50 16.77
CA ALA A 94 -19.98 -29.18 16.70
C ALA A 94 -19.90 -30.51 15.96
N LEU A 95 -19.11 -30.58 14.88
CA LEU A 95 -18.88 -31.83 14.14
C LEU A 95 -18.09 -32.85 14.96
N ASP A 96 -17.09 -32.40 15.72
CA ASP A 96 -16.32 -33.27 16.61
C ASP A 96 -17.19 -33.84 17.73
N GLU A 97 -18.07 -33.05 18.33
CA GLU A 97 -19.05 -33.54 19.31
C GLU A 97 -20.05 -34.53 18.68
N LEU A 98 -20.54 -34.24 17.48
CA LEU A 98 -21.39 -35.17 16.72
C LEU A 98 -20.69 -36.50 16.43
N ASN A 99 -19.41 -36.46 16.08
CA ASN A 99 -18.61 -37.65 15.82
C ASN A 99 -18.39 -38.48 17.09
N LYS A 100 -18.21 -37.85 18.26
CA LYS A 100 -18.17 -38.58 19.54
C LYS A 100 -19.46 -39.35 19.78
N VAL A 101 -20.63 -38.72 19.58
CA VAL A 101 -21.94 -39.38 19.74
C VAL A 101 -22.10 -40.51 18.72
N ARG A 102 -21.78 -40.27 17.45
CA ARG A 102 -21.86 -41.30 16.41
C ARG A 102 -20.93 -42.48 16.66
N SER A 103 -19.76 -42.25 17.24
CA SER A 103 -18.83 -43.31 17.63
C SER A 103 -19.41 -44.19 18.73
N VAL A 104 -20.09 -43.61 19.72
CA VAL A 104 -20.80 -44.37 20.77
C VAL A 104 -21.93 -45.20 20.18
N LEU A 105 -22.58 -44.70 19.12
CA LEU A 105 -23.65 -45.38 18.42
C LEU A 105 -23.16 -46.31 17.29
N GLU A 106 -21.85 -46.51 17.13
CA GLU A 106 -21.23 -47.31 16.06
C GLU A 106 -21.58 -46.88 14.62
N LEU A 107 -21.99 -45.61 14.44
CA LEU A 107 -22.44 -45.05 13.15
C LEU A 107 -21.31 -44.48 12.28
N GLY A 108 -20.04 -44.63 12.68
CA GLY A 108 -18.87 -44.06 12.02
C GLY A 108 -18.79 -42.53 12.07
N ASN A 109 -17.68 -41.94 11.58
CA ASN A 109 -17.41 -40.50 11.66
C ASN A 109 -17.77 -39.76 10.37
N LEU A 110 -18.23 -38.52 10.53
CA LEU A 110 -18.38 -37.53 9.46
C LEU A 110 -17.05 -36.83 9.17
N SER A 111 -16.85 -36.53 7.89
CA SER A 111 -15.65 -35.87 7.38
C SER A 111 -15.70 -34.36 7.64
N GLN A 112 -14.57 -33.79 8.09
CA GLN A 112 -14.39 -32.32 8.17
C GLN A 112 -14.11 -31.66 6.81
N LYS A 113 -14.00 -32.43 5.72
CA LYS A 113 -13.62 -31.90 4.39
C LYS A 113 -14.58 -30.83 3.85
N ASP A 114 -15.84 -30.88 4.26
CA ASP A 114 -16.86 -29.92 3.82
C ASP A 114 -16.84 -28.61 4.62
N ILE A 115 -16.10 -28.56 5.73
CA ILE A 115 -15.92 -27.34 6.52
C ILE A 115 -14.73 -26.56 5.94
N PRO A 116 -14.91 -25.32 5.48
CA PRO A 116 -13.83 -24.52 4.92
C PRO A 116 -12.71 -24.26 5.95
N GLY A 117 -11.50 -24.01 5.45
CA GLY A 117 -10.38 -23.57 6.28
C GLY A 117 -10.60 -22.16 6.83
N THR A 118 -10.00 -21.85 7.98
CA THR A 118 -9.95 -20.48 8.49
C THR A 118 -9.11 -19.61 7.59
N ALA A 119 -9.54 -18.37 7.38
CA ALA A 119 -8.79 -17.37 6.63
C ALA A 119 -7.67 -16.77 7.49
N VAL A 120 -6.51 -16.51 6.90
CA VAL A 120 -5.41 -15.80 7.56
C VAL A 120 -5.77 -14.32 7.68
N LEU A 121 -5.43 -13.71 8.82
CA LEU A 121 -5.61 -12.27 9.02
C LEU A 121 -4.57 -11.49 8.22
N PRO A 122 -4.93 -10.32 7.65
CA PRO A 122 -3.98 -9.50 6.93
C PRO A 122 -2.88 -8.96 7.86
N ASP A 123 -1.64 -8.95 7.38
CA ASP A 123 -0.46 -8.45 8.08
C ASP A 123 0.03 -7.10 7.53
N VAL A 124 -0.31 -6.80 6.28
CA VAL A 124 0.00 -5.56 5.57
C VAL A 124 -1.27 -4.98 4.93
N VAL A 125 -1.40 -3.66 4.95
CA VAL A 125 -2.41 -2.90 4.20
C VAL A 125 -1.70 -2.16 3.07
N LEU A 126 -2.18 -2.34 1.84
CA LEU A 126 -1.81 -1.54 0.68
C LEU A 126 -2.91 -0.51 0.43
N ILE A 127 -2.58 0.78 0.55
CA ILE A 127 -3.54 1.88 0.43
C ILE A 127 -3.22 2.66 -0.83
N GLU A 128 -4.16 2.70 -1.78
CA GLU A 128 -4.10 3.61 -2.92
C GLU A 128 -4.74 4.94 -2.58
N ALA A 129 -3.95 5.99 -2.70
CA ALA A 129 -4.34 7.37 -2.47
C ALA A 129 -4.53 8.10 -3.82
N VAL A 130 -5.32 7.53 -4.74
CA VAL A 130 -5.68 8.22 -6.00
C VAL A 130 -6.55 9.43 -5.66
N GLY A 131 -6.27 10.58 -6.27
CA GLY A 131 -6.99 11.83 -5.98
C GLY A 131 -6.45 12.61 -4.78
N ILE A 132 -5.40 12.13 -4.09
CA ILE A 132 -4.60 12.94 -3.16
C ILE A 132 -3.52 13.72 -3.93
N ASN A 133 -3.88 14.22 -5.11
CA ASN A 133 -2.99 15.00 -5.99
C ASN A 133 -3.20 16.52 -5.87
N ASP A 134 -4.18 16.98 -5.09
CA ASP A 134 -4.45 18.42 -4.92
C ASP A 134 -3.72 19.04 -3.72
N GLY A 135 -2.61 18.44 -3.26
CA GLY A 135 -1.82 19.00 -2.16
C GLY A 135 -2.47 18.94 -0.77
N TYR A 136 -3.77 18.66 -0.67
CA TYR A 136 -4.51 18.81 0.58
C TYR A 136 -4.33 17.69 1.63
N LYS A 137 -3.68 16.55 1.33
CA LYS A 137 -3.61 15.42 2.29
C LYS A 137 -2.30 14.62 2.33
N ALA A 138 -1.21 15.17 1.80
CA ALA A 138 0.06 14.44 1.71
C ALA A 138 0.66 14.18 3.12
N GLN A 139 0.43 15.08 4.08
CA GLN A 139 0.80 14.92 5.49
C GLN A 139 0.08 13.76 6.17
N GLU A 140 -1.22 13.62 5.91
CA GLU A 140 -2.05 12.56 6.45
C GLU A 140 -1.64 11.19 5.89
N CYS A 141 -1.31 11.14 4.60
CA CYS A 141 -0.75 9.94 3.96
C CYS A 141 0.56 9.52 4.61
N ARG A 142 1.46 10.47 4.88
CA ARG A 142 2.71 10.19 5.57
C ARG A 142 2.47 9.70 7.00
N LYS A 143 1.60 10.36 7.77
CA LYS A 143 1.28 9.98 9.16
C LYS A 143 0.73 8.55 9.29
N MET A 144 0.01 8.06 8.27
CA MET A 144 -0.51 6.69 8.29
C MET A 144 0.45 5.64 7.73
N ALA A 145 1.48 6.04 6.98
CA ALA A 145 2.34 5.12 6.24
C ALA A 145 3.47 4.61 7.14
N ASP A 146 3.63 3.28 7.22
CA ASP A 146 4.92 2.69 7.58
C ASP A 146 5.91 2.82 6.40
N VAL A 147 5.41 2.77 5.16
CA VAL A 147 6.19 3.01 3.93
C VAL A 147 5.34 3.83 2.95
N LEU A 148 5.84 4.98 2.51
CA LEU A 148 5.22 5.87 1.53
C LEU A 148 5.88 5.70 0.15
N VAL A 149 5.14 5.13 -0.79
CA VAL A 149 5.53 4.96 -2.20
C VAL A 149 4.88 6.06 -3.03
N THR A 150 5.69 6.86 -3.70
CA THR A 150 5.21 7.95 -4.55
C THR A 150 5.40 7.63 -6.02
N ILE A 151 4.33 7.71 -6.80
CA ILE A 151 4.28 7.44 -8.23
C ILE A 151 4.36 8.74 -9.03
N ILE A 152 5.27 8.77 -10.00
CA ILE A 152 5.55 9.94 -10.85
C ILE A 152 5.70 9.48 -12.31
N PRO A 153 5.01 10.09 -13.28
CA PRO A 153 5.26 9.80 -14.69
C PRO A 153 6.61 10.38 -15.13
N ALA A 154 7.35 9.68 -15.99
CA ALA A 154 8.64 10.14 -16.53
C ALA A 154 8.54 11.48 -17.28
N GLY A 155 7.36 11.84 -17.80
CA GLY A 155 7.08 13.13 -18.42
C GLY A 155 6.61 14.24 -17.47
N LEU A 156 6.77 14.08 -16.14
CA LEU A 156 6.38 15.12 -15.19
C LEU A 156 7.18 16.41 -15.45
N LYS A 157 6.47 17.53 -15.54
CA LYS A 157 7.04 18.87 -15.71
C LYS A 157 8.04 19.19 -14.59
N SER A 158 9.20 19.72 -14.94
CA SER A 158 10.27 20.05 -13.99
C SER A 158 9.82 21.07 -12.95
N GLU A 159 8.92 21.99 -13.31
CA GLU A 159 8.35 22.99 -12.42
C GLU A 159 7.60 22.35 -11.25
N ILE A 160 6.92 21.22 -11.48
CA ILE A 160 6.20 20.48 -10.42
C ILE A 160 7.19 19.78 -9.49
N ILE A 161 8.28 19.23 -10.05
CA ILE A 161 9.33 18.55 -9.26
C ILE A 161 10.07 19.55 -8.37
N MET A 162 10.29 20.78 -8.87
CA MET A 162 11.01 21.85 -8.20
C MET A 162 10.10 22.76 -7.36
N GLU A 163 8.80 22.50 -7.33
CA GLU A 163 7.84 23.29 -6.55
C GLU A 163 8.21 23.25 -5.06
N PRO A 164 8.45 24.41 -4.41
CA PRO A 164 8.74 24.44 -2.98
C PRO A 164 7.58 23.85 -2.17
N GLY A 165 7.88 22.92 -1.26
CA GLY A 165 6.86 22.28 -0.43
C GLY A 165 6.09 21.18 -1.15
N ASN A 166 6.70 20.52 -2.14
CA ASN A 166 6.15 19.30 -2.73
C ASN A 166 6.25 18.13 -1.73
N TYR A 167 5.37 18.16 -0.73
CA TYR A 167 5.36 17.26 0.42
C TYR A 167 5.35 15.78 0.01
N LEU A 168 4.64 15.45 -1.07
CA LEU A 168 4.58 14.09 -1.60
C LEU A 168 5.97 13.55 -1.97
N LEU A 169 6.75 14.35 -2.71
CA LEU A 169 8.10 13.99 -3.10
C LEU A 169 9.07 14.08 -1.91
N ASP A 170 8.94 15.14 -1.10
CA ASP A 170 9.76 15.42 0.07
C ASP A 170 9.65 14.36 1.17
N GLU A 171 8.52 13.68 1.29
CA GLU A 171 8.24 12.71 2.37
C GLU A 171 8.14 11.27 1.88
N SER A 172 8.23 11.06 0.57
CA SER A 172 8.30 9.73 -0.01
C SER A 172 9.47 8.93 0.57
N ASP A 173 9.24 7.67 0.90
CA ASP A 173 10.33 6.73 1.22
C ASP A 173 10.88 6.13 -0.09
N ILE A 174 10.01 5.89 -1.07
CA ILE A 174 10.34 5.32 -2.38
C ILE A 174 9.68 6.14 -3.47
N MET A 175 10.45 6.51 -4.49
CA MET A 175 9.96 7.22 -5.67
C MET A 175 9.94 6.25 -6.87
N VAL A 176 8.76 6.02 -7.43
CA VAL A 176 8.55 5.12 -8.56
C VAL A 176 8.26 5.95 -9.80
N VAL A 177 9.12 5.84 -10.82
CA VAL A 177 9.00 6.60 -12.06
C VAL A 177 8.37 5.72 -13.15
N THR A 178 7.14 6.02 -13.56
CA THR A 178 6.36 5.26 -14.56
C THR A 178 6.48 5.84 -15.96
N LYS A 179 5.85 5.20 -16.96
CA LYS A 179 5.83 5.64 -18.37
C LYS A 179 7.19 5.83 -19.04
N ILE A 180 8.22 5.16 -18.53
CA ILE A 180 9.57 5.24 -19.11
C ILE A 180 9.64 4.64 -20.53
N ASP A 181 8.69 3.78 -20.89
CA ASP A 181 8.56 3.17 -22.22
C ASP A 181 7.67 3.97 -23.19
N GLU A 182 6.83 4.87 -22.67
CA GLU A 182 5.96 5.76 -23.45
C GLU A 182 6.56 7.17 -23.62
N THR A 183 7.47 7.55 -22.73
CA THR A 183 8.07 8.89 -22.69
C THR A 183 9.39 8.91 -23.48
N PRO A 184 9.65 9.94 -24.32
CA PRO A 184 10.92 10.09 -25.03
C PRO A 184 12.14 9.93 -24.11
N ARG A 185 13.18 9.24 -24.60
CA ARG A 185 14.32 8.81 -23.77
C ARG A 185 15.07 9.99 -23.14
N ASP A 186 15.18 11.10 -23.86
CA ASP A 186 15.78 12.35 -23.40
C ASP A 186 14.97 12.97 -22.27
N VAL A 187 13.64 13.03 -22.41
CA VAL A 187 12.73 13.53 -21.35
C VAL A 187 12.83 12.65 -20.11
N THR A 188 12.71 11.32 -20.27
CA THR A 188 12.85 10.36 -19.16
C THR A 188 14.20 10.53 -18.44
N SER A 189 15.29 10.66 -19.20
CA SER A 189 16.63 10.84 -18.64
C SER A 189 16.77 12.15 -17.86
N ASN A 190 16.15 13.23 -18.34
CA ASN A 190 16.17 14.52 -17.66
C ASN A 190 15.38 14.47 -16.35
N THR A 191 14.18 13.89 -16.36
CA THR A 191 13.36 13.70 -15.15
C THR A 191 14.09 12.88 -14.10
N LEU A 192 14.68 11.74 -14.48
CA LEU A 192 15.45 10.91 -13.56
C LEU A 192 16.66 11.65 -12.98
N LYS A 193 17.43 12.35 -13.82
CA LYS A 193 18.57 13.15 -13.35
C LYS A 193 18.15 14.26 -12.39
N LEU A 194 17.02 14.92 -12.66
CA LEU A 194 16.50 15.98 -11.80
C LEU A 194 16.05 15.41 -10.44
N LEU A 195 15.28 14.33 -10.44
CA LEU A 195 14.87 13.64 -9.21
C LEU A 195 16.08 13.18 -8.40
N GLN A 196 17.05 12.54 -9.06
CA GLN A 196 18.29 12.10 -8.41
C GLN A 196 19.12 13.27 -7.88
N ARG A 197 19.07 14.44 -8.53
CA ARG A 197 19.79 15.63 -8.07
C ARG A 197 19.19 16.20 -6.78
N ILE A 198 17.86 16.21 -6.68
CA ILE A 198 17.11 16.81 -5.56
C ILE A 198 16.96 15.81 -4.40
N TYR A 199 16.53 14.58 -4.69
CA TYR A 199 16.20 13.54 -3.72
C TYR A 199 17.26 12.44 -3.65
N ARG A 200 18.55 12.84 -3.54
CA ARG A 200 19.73 11.95 -3.66
C ARG A 200 19.72 10.72 -2.75
N THR A 201 19.09 10.83 -1.59
CA THR A 201 19.09 9.80 -0.55
C THR A 201 17.94 8.82 -0.68
N LYS A 202 17.01 9.04 -1.62
CA LYS A 202 15.80 8.23 -1.77
C LYS A 202 15.96 7.23 -2.91
N PRO A 203 15.47 5.98 -2.74
CA PRO A 203 15.30 5.05 -3.84
C PRO A 203 14.41 5.64 -4.94
N ILE A 204 15.00 5.87 -6.13
CA ILE A 204 14.29 6.33 -7.33
C ILE A 204 14.34 5.21 -8.35
N ILE A 205 13.20 4.55 -8.57
CA ILE A 205 13.12 3.31 -9.35
C ILE A 205 12.27 3.55 -10.61
N PRO A 206 12.87 3.56 -11.80
CA PRO A 206 12.11 3.59 -13.06
C PRO A 206 11.50 2.22 -13.35
N VAL A 207 10.19 2.18 -13.63
CA VAL A 207 9.43 0.96 -13.85
C VAL A 207 8.57 1.02 -15.11
N VAL A 208 8.25 -0.16 -15.65
CA VAL A 208 7.14 -0.35 -16.59
C VAL A 208 6.14 -1.30 -15.95
N ALA A 209 5.20 -0.73 -15.20
CA ALA A 209 4.24 -1.48 -14.38
C ALA A 209 3.43 -2.50 -15.20
N THR A 210 3.00 -2.10 -16.39
CA THR A 210 2.21 -2.95 -17.32
C THR A 210 2.96 -4.18 -17.81
N LYS A 211 4.31 -4.17 -17.72
CA LYS A 211 5.20 -5.26 -18.11
C LYS A 211 5.91 -5.89 -16.90
N GLY A 212 5.63 -5.44 -15.69
CA GLY A 212 6.31 -5.88 -14.46
C GLY A 212 7.81 -5.51 -14.39
N VAL A 213 8.30 -4.65 -15.27
CA VAL A 213 9.74 -4.31 -15.34
C VAL A 213 10.15 -3.53 -14.10
N HIS A 214 11.17 -4.03 -13.40
CA HIS A 214 11.75 -3.47 -12.17
C HIS A 214 10.79 -3.40 -10.96
N MET A 215 9.58 -3.96 -11.05
CA MET A 215 8.65 -4.00 -9.92
C MET A 215 9.17 -4.81 -8.73
N ASN A 216 10.06 -5.78 -8.98
CA ASN A 216 10.76 -6.52 -7.94
C ASN A 216 11.67 -5.61 -7.10
N LEU A 217 12.34 -4.63 -7.72
CA LEU A 217 13.18 -3.67 -7.00
C LEU A 217 12.34 -2.80 -6.07
N VAL A 218 11.16 -2.36 -6.54
CA VAL A 218 10.21 -1.61 -5.70
C VAL A 218 9.74 -2.48 -4.52
N LEU A 219 9.39 -3.74 -4.78
CA LEU A 219 8.98 -4.67 -3.73
C LEU A 219 10.08 -4.90 -2.69
N ASP A 220 11.32 -5.08 -3.12
CA ASP A 220 12.45 -5.34 -2.22
C ASP A 220 12.71 -4.12 -1.31
N GLU A 221 12.64 -2.89 -1.85
CA GLU A 221 12.71 -1.66 -1.05
C GLU A 221 11.53 -1.50 -0.08
N VAL A 222 10.30 -1.82 -0.53
CA VAL A 222 9.12 -1.80 0.34
C VAL A 222 9.31 -2.77 1.52
N ILE A 223 9.74 -4.00 1.26
CA ILE A 223 9.97 -4.99 2.31
C ILE A 223 11.09 -4.54 3.25
N SER A 224 12.18 -3.99 2.70
CA SER A 224 13.26 -3.41 3.49
C SER A 224 12.74 -2.33 4.44
N GLY A 225 11.94 -1.38 3.95
CA GLY A 225 11.31 -0.33 4.74
C GLY A 225 10.35 -0.86 5.82
N LEU A 226 9.62 -1.95 5.54
CA LEU A 226 8.78 -2.61 6.54
C LEU A 226 9.58 -3.25 7.69
N THR A 227 10.76 -3.76 7.39
CA THR A 227 11.65 -4.46 8.36
C THR A 227 12.56 -3.52 9.13
N ASN A 228 12.89 -2.36 8.58
CA ASN A 228 13.83 -1.39 9.16
C ASN A 228 13.11 -0.09 9.55
N PRO A 229 12.54 0.01 10.77
CA PRO A 229 11.88 1.23 11.23
C PRO A 229 12.83 2.42 11.51
N ALA A 230 14.12 2.34 11.16
CA ALA A 230 15.17 3.24 11.65
C ALA A 230 16.13 3.77 10.57
N ILE A 231 15.68 3.95 9.32
CA ILE A 231 16.38 4.81 8.35
C ILE A 231 15.43 5.92 7.91
N ILE A 232 14.88 6.63 8.89
CA ILE A 232 14.35 7.97 8.66
C ILE A 232 15.48 8.88 9.11
N PHE A 233 16.14 9.50 8.13
CA PHE A 233 17.18 10.50 8.34
C PHE A 233 16.71 11.51 9.40
N ASP A 234 17.45 11.61 10.51
CA ASP A 234 17.42 12.83 11.30
C ASP A 234 17.74 13.99 10.35
N PRO A 235 16.87 15.00 10.21
CA PRO A 235 17.35 16.30 9.78
C PRO A 235 18.35 16.70 10.86
N ILE A 236 19.62 16.88 10.49
CA ILE A 236 20.54 17.68 11.31
C ILE A 236 19.95 19.08 11.32
N PHE A 237 19.00 19.35 12.22
CA PHE A 237 18.62 20.70 12.57
C PHE A 237 19.88 21.32 13.17
N PRO A 238 20.41 22.42 12.60
CA PRO A 238 21.47 23.14 13.27
C PRO A 238 20.94 23.58 14.63
N GLU A 239 21.65 23.22 15.70
CA GLU A 239 21.31 23.65 17.05
C GLU A 239 21.04 25.16 17.06
N PRO A 240 20.01 25.63 17.77
CA PRO A 240 19.79 27.06 17.93
C PRO A 240 21.03 27.64 18.58
N ARG A 241 21.75 28.47 17.81
CA ARG A 241 22.85 29.29 18.35
C ARG A 241 22.31 30.03 19.55
N ASP A 242 22.92 29.80 20.71
CA ASP A 242 22.74 30.61 21.90
C ASP A 242 22.84 32.07 21.51
N VAL A 243 21.68 32.74 21.47
CA VAL A 243 21.62 34.18 21.28
C VAL A 243 22.11 34.77 22.59
N ASN A 244 23.39 35.16 22.57
CA ASN A 244 24.09 36.00 23.53
C ASN A 244 23.21 36.59 24.63
N LYS A 245 23.42 36.12 25.87
CA LYS A 245 23.24 36.97 27.04
C LYS A 245 24.28 38.08 26.95
N ILE A 246 23.87 39.24 26.46
CA ILE A 246 24.60 40.48 26.66
C ILE A 246 24.25 40.95 28.07
N ASN A 247 25.29 41.09 28.90
CA ASN A 247 25.25 41.70 30.22
C ASN A 247 24.79 43.16 30.16
#